data_AF-G3B226-F1
#
_entry.id   AF-G3B226-F1
#
_cell.length_a   1.000
_cell.length_b   1.000
_cell.length_c   1.000
_cell.angle_alpha   90.00
_cell.angle_beta   90.00
_cell.angle_gamma   90.00
#
_symmetry.space_group_name_H-M   'P 1'
#
loop_
_entity.id
_entity.type
_entity.pdbx_description
1 polymer ?
#
loop_
_entity_poly.entity_id
_entity_poly.type
_entity_poly.pdbx_seq_one_letter_code
_entity_poly.pdbx_strand_id
1 'polypeptide(L)'
;MDIDSNTSHVKSSSNETNGSKSEPEVVEVSLHSESKQPVKDSNVNISDTIAETSGRLIILYDKPKYKHVRKQVEQLSILGETDIFEVNDFGSFEASEIKNKNYRYLNICIEYNDEFESNLRKLNEFLLEHNSFVSQFKEIGYHVHFDNKKWSEYTEFEREEYSKLIESLMQHKDKVTQVSIINKYEINTIYLTEKNDLTKLGEEIQDDIKNWQNLKVLDYGENCIRFFPGVKFPDSLEVMNISGSYCIETLTGFKMPDNLKVLIASHNSITSIDNLKLPSNLTTLDLCDNKIYFLNYTEFPDSLRSLNLSNNRIDNIRGIEFPRNLEFLALAFNPIDNIKGSKFPENLKYLDISCIPSDSMTGLKFPDSLETLNLQESMTNTRGLKLPNFLKHLNLGNNGVNSINPLKLPNTIETLYIGGNNIKTLNKVQFPMHLRELYLGNNYLTTLKNVVFPPGLEVLDIEMDPNVEENDKRIGTLKDVIFPPQLRVLKLGYQGIKILENFEFPPSLEELDLSYNDLKLIKNVKFHENLKSLNLSGNQELIEIDQVLIPNSLVDLKIPSQLIPNLPGYIIERANNKDLIITKSLPF
;
A
#
# COMPACT_ATOMS: atom_id res chain seq x y z
N MET A 1 4.87 16.05 73.84
CA MET A 1 5.73 15.70 72.68
C MET A 1 4.93 16.09 71.44
N ASP A 2 4.68 17.38 71.21
CA ASP A 2 5.64 18.50 71.05
C ASP A 2 6.41 18.35 69.73
N ILE A 3 6.56 19.37 68.87
CA ILE A 3 5.84 20.65 68.67
C ILE A 3 6.37 21.18 67.32
N ASP A 4 5.48 21.72 66.46
CA ASP A 4 5.74 22.67 65.34
C ASP A 4 6.92 22.35 64.35
N SER A 5 7.14 23.05 63.23
CA SER A 5 6.53 24.25 62.69
C SER A 5 6.43 24.23 61.16
N ASN A 6 5.23 24.51 60.66
CA ASN A 6 4.93 25.59 59.71
C ASN A 6 6.09 26.23 58.90
N THR A 7 5.88 26.39 57.60
CA THR A 7 5.55 27.73 57.07
C THR A 7 4.74 27.65 55.77
N SER A 8 3.85 28.62 55.59
CA SER A 8 2.81 28.72 54.56
C SER A 8 2.95 30.01 53.74
N HIS A 9 2.02 30.22 52.79
CA HIS A 9 1.86 31.43 51.92
C HIS A 9 2.78 31.42 50.68
N VAL A 10 2.42 31.89 49.47
CA VAL A 10 1.19 32.52 48.89
C VAL A 10 1.33 32.43 47.34
N LYS A 11 0.33 32.44 46.43
CA LYS A 11 -1.07 32.91 46.42
C LYS A 11 -1.92 32.20 45.33
N SER A 12 -3.22 32.53 45.25
CA SER A 12 -4.10 32.46 44.06
C SER A 12 -3.61 33.39 42.91
N SER A 13 -4.02 33.33 41.64
CA SER A 13 -5.27 32.88 41.01
C SER A 13 -5.14 32.73 39.48
N SER A 14 -6.17 32.15 38.83
CA SER A 14 -6.69 32.48 37.48
C SER A 14 -5.74 32.49 36.27
N ASN A 15 -5.92 31.54 35.35
CA ASN A 15 -6.67 31.83 34.11
C ASN A 15 -7.11 30.54 33.38
N GLU A 16 -8.24 30.64 32.70
CA GLU A 16 -8.77 29.63 31.80
C GLU A 16 -8.01 29.68 30.45
N THR A 17 -7.73 28.52 29.85
CA THR A 17 -7.69 28.35 28.39
C THR A 17 -7.74 26.87 28.00
N ASN A 18 -8.78 26.51 27.25
CA ASN A 18 -8.97 25.34 26.37
C ASN A 18 -7.89 24.23 26.41
N GLY A 19 -8.12 23.20 27.21
CA GLY A 19 -7.51 21.89 27.00
C GLY A 19 -8.27 21.10 25.94
N SER A 20 -7.89 21.23 24.67
CA SER A 20 -8.27 20.28 23.63
C SER A 20 -7.69 18.91 23.98
N LYS A 21 -8.53 17.90 24.15
CA LYS A 21 -8.07 16.50 24.18
C LYS A 21 -7.60 16.15 22.78
N SER A 22 -6.29 16.20 22.54
CA SER A 22 -5.68 15.55 21.40
C SER A 22 -5.86 14.05 21.56
N GLU A 23 -6.55 13.43 20.61
CA GLU A 23 -6.53 11.99 20.40
C GLU A 23 -5.07 11.56 20.14
N PRO A 24 -4.67 10.31 20.47
CA PRO A 24 -3.36 9.83 20.10
C PRO A 24 -3.26 9.81 18.57
N GLU A 25 -2.36 10.62 18.01
CA GLU A 25 -2.06 10.57 16.58
C GLU A 25 -1.58 9.16 16.23
N VAL A 26 -2.42 8.44 15.49
CA VAL A 26 -2.01 7.22 14.80
C VAL A 26 -0.99 7.67 13.76
N VAL A 27 0.27 7.30 13.98
CA VAL A 27 1.33 7.53 12.99
C VAL A 27 1.00 6.66 11.77
N GLU A 28 0.34 7.26 10.78
CA GLU A 28 0.19 6.67 9.45
C GLU A 28 1.59 6.51 8.84
N VAL A 29 2.17 5.32 9.00
CA VAL A 29 3.38 4.92 8.29
C VAL A 29 3.07 4.93 6.80
N SER A 30 3.41 6.04 6.17
CA SER A 30 3.18 6.29 4.75
C SER A 30 3.97 5.30 3.90
N LEU A 31 3.32 4.19 3.50
CA LEU A 31 3.81 3.25 2.50
C LEU A 31 3.79 3.86 1.09
N HIS A 32 4.59 4.92 0.88
CA HIS A 32 4.97 5.40 -0.44
C HIS A 32 6.10 4.51 -0.99
N SER A 33 5.75 3.32 -1.46
CA SER A 33 6.62 2.54 -2.35
C SER A 33 6.28 2.86 -3.81
N GLU A 34 7.05 3.76 -4.44
CA GLU A 34 7.02 3.92 -5.90
C GLU A 34 7.66 2.69 -6.58
N SER A 35 6.92 1.59 -6.71
CA SER A 35 7.31 0.45 -7.53
C SER A 35 6.80 0.63 -8.97
N LYS A 36 7.59 1.28 -9.83
CA LYS A 36 7.32 1.33 -11.27
C LYS A 36 7.79 0.06 -11.97
N GLN A 37 6.88 -0.48 -12.80
CA GLN A 37 7.07 -1.50 -13.84
C GLN A 37 7.04 -2.99 -13.44
N PRO A 38 6.61 -3.88 -14.37
CA PRO A 38 5.66 -4.93 -14.03
C PRO A 38 6.29 -6.31 -13.81
N VAL A 39 5.62 -7.11 -12.98
CA VAL A 39 5.83 -8.55 -12.90
C VAL A 39 5.40 -9.19 -14.22
N LYS A 40 6.37 -9.68 -15.00
CA LYS A 40 6.10 -10.53 -16.16
C LYS A 40 5.95 -12.00 -15.72
N ASP A 41 4.75 -12.51 -15.98
CA ASP A 41 4.46 -13.88 -16.41
C ASP A 41 5.09 -15.04 -15.63
N SER A 42 4.31 -15.59 -14.68
CA SER A 42 4.34 -17.03 -14.43
C SER A 42 3.38 -17.72 -15.40
N ASN A 43 3.94 -18.41 -16.40
CA ASN A 43 3.17 -19.05 -17.48
C ASN A 43 2.15 -20.06 -16.96
N VAL A 44 0.86 -19.74 -17.06
CA VAL A 44 -0.22 -20.74 -17.10
C VAL A 44 -0.41 -21.12 -18.57
N ASN A 45 0.09 -22.30 -18.95
CA ASN A 45 0.04 -22.77 -20.33
C ASN A 45 -1.36 -23.33 -20.66
N ILE A 46 -2.24 -22.48 -21.21
CA ILE A 46 -3.53 -22.88 -21.79
C ILE A 46 -3.39 -22.77 -23.31
N SER A 47 -3.32 -23.90 -23.99
CA SER A 47 -3.04 -23.98 -25.43
C SER A 47 -4.24 -23.59 -26.30
N ASP A 48 -3.96 -22.76 -27.30
CA ASP A 48 -4.65 -22.61 -28.58
C ASP A 48 -6.18 -22.42 -28.57
N THR A 49 -6.61 -21.15 -28.58
CA THR A 49 -7.78 -20.75 -29.40
C THR A 49 -7.72 -19.27 -29.79
N ILE A 50 -7.47 -19.02 -31.08
CA ILE A 50 -7.79 -17.82 -31.90
C ILE A 50 -7.85 -16.47 -31.16
N ALA A 51 -6.90 -15.58 -31.48
CA ALA A 51 -6.83 -14.21 -30.95
C ALA A 51 -8.08 -13.36 -31.30
N GLU A 52 -9.00 -13.22 -30.35
CA GLU A 52 -9.97 -12.11 -30.30
C GLU A 52 -9.36 -10.91 -29.58
N THR A 53 -9.61 -9.69 -30.07
CA THR A 53 -9.10 -8.45 -29.48
C THR A 53 -9.75 -8.17 -28.12
N SER A 54 -8.94 -8.20 -27.05
CA SER A 54 -9.39 -8.03 -25.65
C SER A 54 -9.49 -6.57 -25.18
N GLY A 55 -9.66 -5.62 -26.09
CA GLY A 55 -9.63 -4.19 -25.75
C GLY A 55 -10.77 -3.75 -24.83
N ARG A 56 -10.52 -2.74 -24.00
CA ARG A 56 -11.47 -2.12 -23.06
C ARG A 56 -11.71 -0.66 -23.42
N LEU A 57 -12.98 -0.25 -23.40
CA LEU A 57 -13.38 1.15 -23.43
C LEU A 57 -13.80 1.58 -22.02
N ILE A 58 -13.22 2.65 -21.51
CA ILE A 58 -13.68 3.31 -20.27
C ILE A 58 -14.31 4.64 -20.63
N ILE A 59 -15.59 4.83 -20.27
CA ILE A 59 -16.31 6.09 -20.35
C ILE A 59 -16.30 6.70 -18.95
N LEU A 60 -15.62 7.83 -18.79
CA LEU A 60 -15.61 8.64 -17.56
C LEU A 60 -16.49 9.86 -17.79
N TYR A 61 -17.47 10.11 -16.93
CA TYR A 61 -18.34 11.27 -17.12
C TYR A 61 -17.62 12.61 -16.83
N ASP A 62 -16.73 12.62 -15.84
CA ASP A 62 -15.92 13.79 -15.41
C ASP A 62 -14.53 13.26 -15.03
N LYS A 63 -13.54 14.15 -14.87
CA LYS A 63 -12.23 13.78 -14.38
C LYS A 63 -12.34 13.23 -12.95
N PRO A 64 -11.88 12.00 -12.67
CA PRO A 64 -12.08 11.35 -11.37
C PRO A 64 -11.52 12.15 -10.18
N LYS A 65 -12.41 12.57 -9.27
CA LYS A 65 -12.10 13.31 -8.05
C LYS A 65 -11.82 12.32 -6.91
N TYR A 66 -12.65 11.30 -6.75
CA TYR A 66 -12.53 10.35 -5.64
C TYR A 66 -11.35 9.39 -5.85
N LYS A 67 -10.63 9.07 -4.76
CA LYS A 67 -9.49 8.14 -4.77
C LYS A 67 -9.91 6.74 -5.24
N HIS A 68 -11.13 6.32 -4.87
CA HIS A 68 -11.69 5.03 -5.22
C HIS A 68 -11.83 4.85 -6.75
N VAL A 69 -12.40 5.83 -7.44
CA VAL A 69 -12.58 5.77 -8.91
C VAL A 69 -11.24 5.87 -9.64
N ARG A 70 -10.31 6.71 -9.18
CA ARG A 70 -8.94 6.73 -9.73
C ARG A 70 -8.28 5.35 -9.67
N LYS A 71 -8.33 4.69 -8.51
CA LYS A 71 -7.83 3.32 -8.33
C LYS A 71 -8.55 2.31 -9.24
N GLN A 72 -9.87 2.42 -9.38
CA GLN A 72 -10.66 1.58 -10.31
C GLN A 72 -10.21 1.76 -11.77
N VAL A 73 -10.00 3.00 -12.22
CA VAL A 73 -9.52 3.29 -13.58
C VAL A 73 -8.10 2.78 -13.80
N GLU A 74 -7.20 2.98 -12.83
CA GLU A 74 -5.83 2.41 -12.84
C GLU A 74 -5.86 0.88 -12.95
N GLN A 75 -6.67 0.21 -12.13
CA GLN A 75 -6.84 -1.25 -12.12
C GLN A 75 -7.43 -1.78 -13.43
N LEU A 76 -8.38 -1.08 -14.04
CA LEU A 76 -8.93 -1.47 -15.34
C LEU A 76 -7.92 -1.26 -16.49
N SER A 77 -7.09 -0.21 -16.39
CA SER A 77 -6.10 0.16 -17.43
C SER A 77 -4.93 -0.81 -17.54
N ILE A 78 -4.59 -1.53 -16.47
CA ILE A 78 -3.53 -2.56 -16.50
C ILE A 78 -3.99 -3.92 -17.05
N LEU A 79 -5.29 -4.11 -17.34
CA LEU A 79 -5.85 -5.38 -17.81
C LEU A 79 -5.81 -5.59 -19.33
N GLY A 80 -5.22 -4.66 -20.10
CA GLY A 80 -5.06 -4.79 -21.55
C GLY A 80 -5.05 -3.43 -22.27
N GLU A 81 -5.17 -3.45 -23.60
CA GLU A 81 -5.36 -2.23 -24.39
C GLU A 81 -6.65 -1.54 -23.93
N THR A 82 -6.49 -0.36 -23.33
CA THR A 82 -7.57 0.39 -22.68
C THR A 82 -7.57 1.81 -23.20
N ASP A 83 -8.66 2.21 -23.87
CA ASP A 83 -8.87 3.60 -24.26
C ASP A 83 -9.86 4.24 -23.28
N ILE A 84 -9.50 5.42 -22.77
CA ILE A 84 -10.27 6.17 -21.78
C ILE A 84 -10.83 7.42 -22.47
N PHE A 85 -12.14 7.61 -22.36
CA PHE A 85 -12.85 8.77 -22.89
C PHE A 85 -13.46 9.56 -21.72
N GLU A 86 -12.89 10.72 -21.42
CA GLU A 86 -13.46 11.70 -20.50
C GLU A 86 -14.53 12.51 -21.23
N VAL A 87 -15.79 12.21 -20.97
CA VAL A 87 -16.93 12.81 -21.68
C VAL A 87 -17.44 14.06 -20.97
N ASN A 88 -16.53 15.04 -20.86
CA ASN A 88 -16.83 16.37 -20.36
C ASN A 88 -17.91 17.09 -21.23
N ASP A 89 -18.10 16.66 -22.48
CA ASP A 89 -19.24 17.05 -23.33
C ASP A 89 -19.64 15.93 -24.31
N PHE A 90 -20.77 15.25 -24.05
CA PHE A 90 -21.36 14.25 -24.95
C PHE A 90 -21.72 14.83 -26.33
N GLY A 91 -21.94 16.14 -26.45
CA GLY A 91 -22.19 16.81 -27.74
C GLY A 91 -20.99 16.80 -28.70
N SER A 92 -19.80 16.47 -28.21
CA SER A 92 -18.56 16.29 -29.00
C SER A 92 -18.22 14.81 -29.31
N PHE A 93 -18.99 13.86 -28.77
CA PHE A 93 -18.72 12.43 -28.92
C PHE A 93 -19.17 11.93 -30.30
N GLU A 94 -18.27 12.00 -31.28
CA GLU A 94 -18.47 11.26 -32.53
C GLU A 94 -18.17 9.77 -32.33
N ALA A 95 -19.23 8.94 -32.25
CA ALA A 95 -19.11 7.48 -32.34
C ALA A 95 -18.37 7.01 -33.62
N SER A 96 -18.16 7.90 -34.60
CA SER A 96 -17.23 7.75 -35.73
C SER A 96 -15.81 7.37 -35.32
N GLU A 97 -15.25 7.97 -34.27
CA GLU A 97 -13.84 7.81 -33.90
C GLU A 97 -13.56 6.40 -33.35
N ILE A 98 -14.54 5.79 -32.67
CA ILE A 98 -14.43 4.45 -32.09
C ILE A 98 -14.68 3.33 -33.11
N LYS A 99 -15.36 3.59 -34.25
CA LYS A 99 -15.73 2.55 -35.24
C LYS A 99 -14.55 1.72 -35.79
N ASN A 100 -13.31 2.16 -35.59
CA ASN A 100 -12.11 1.47 -36.07
C ASN A 100 -11.44 0.54 -35.03
N LYS A 101 -11.93 0.46 -33.78
CA LYS A 101 -11.41 -0.45 -32.73
C LYS A 101 -12.48 -1.44 -32.26
N ASN A 102 -12.11 -2.73 -32.16
CA ASN A 102 -13.01 -3.80 -31.74
C ASN A 102 -12.82 -4.12 -30.25
N TYR A 103 -13.58 -3.44 -29.39
CA TYR A 103 -13.55 -3.63 -27.95
C TYR A 103 -14.40 -4.81 -27.48
N ARG A 104 -13.87 -5.56 -26.51
CA ARG A 104 -14.59 -6.62 -25.80
C ARG A 104 -15.37 -6.08 -24.60
N TYR A 105 -14.81 -5.10 -23.89
CA TYR A 105 -15.30 -4.60 -22.62
C TYR A 105 -15.74 -3.13 -22.71
N LEU A 106 -16.88 -2.80 -22.12
CA LEU A 106 -17.31 -1.43 -21.83
C LEU A 106 -17.36 -1.22 -20.33
N ASN A 107 -16.68 -0.20 -19.82
CA ASN A 107 -16.82 0.26 -18.43
C ASN A 107 -17.31 1.70 -18.42
N ILE A 108 -18.32 1.99 -17.60
CA ILE A 108 -18.88 3.34 -17.42
C ILE A 108 -18.63 3.77 -15.98
N CYS A 109 -18.04 4.94 -15.75
CA CYS A 109 -17.81 5.47 -14.41
C CYS A 109 -18.45 6.85 -14.23
N ILE A 110 -19.20 7.00 -13.14
CA ILE A 110 -19.92 8.21 -12.76
C ILE A 110 -19.59 8.52 -11.30
N GLU A 111 -19.28 9.78 -11.02
CA GLU A 111 -19.07 10.29 -9.67
C GLU A 111 -20.15 11.31 -9.32
N TYR A 112 -20.54 11.35 -8.04
CA TYR A 112 -21.36 12.44 -7.53
C TYR A 112 -20.61 13.77 -7.59
N ASN A 113 -21.28 14.79 -8.11
CA ASN A 113 -20.84 16.18 -8.16
C ASN A 113 -22.09 17.08 -8.23
N ASP A 114 -21.92 18.40 -8.25
CA ASP A 114 -23.03 19.36 -8.33
C ASP A 114 -23.89 19.24 -9.61
N GLU A 115 -23.43 18.47 -10.60
CA GLU A 115 -24.13 18.20 -11.87
C GLU A 115 -24.67 16.76 -11.97
N PHE A 116 -24.64 15.95 -10.90
CA PHE A 116 -24.91 14.50 -10.94
C PHE A 116 -26.22 14.10 -11.65
N GLU A 117 -27.31 14.83 -11.43
CA GLU A 117 -28.60 14.63 -12.14
C GLU A 117 -28.46 14.84 -13.67
N SER A 118 -27.88 15.97 -14.07
CA SER A 118 -27.58 16.32 -15.47
C SER A 118 -26.68 15.26 -16.13
N ASN A 119 -25.79 14.69 -15.32
CA ASN A 119 -24.78 13.75 -15.76
C ASN A 119 -25.35 12.35 -15.99
N LEU A 120 -26.17 11.86 -15.08
CA LEU A 120 -26.98 10.66 -15.31
C LEU A 120 -27.91 10.84 -16.52
N ARG A 121 -28.58 12.00 -16.67
CA ARG A 121 -29.46 12.27 -17.81
C ARG A 121 -28.74 12.17 -19.16
N LYS A 122 -27.60 12.87 -19.34
CA LYS A 122 -26.82 12.82 -20.58
C LYS A 122 -26.29 11.41 -20.88
N LEU A 123 -25.90 10.64 -19.87
CA LEU A 123 -25.52 9.24 -20.05
C LEU A 123 -26.72 8.37 -20.46
N ASN A 124 -27.89 8.56 -19.87
CA ASN A 124 -29.12 7.85 -20.22
C ASN A 124 -29.51 8.11 -21.68
N GLU A 125 -29.49 9.38 -22.10
CA GLU A 125 -29.68 9.78 -23.50
C GLU A 125 -28.66 9.11 -24.42
N PHE A 126 -27.37 9.15 -24.07
CA PHE A 126 -26.31 8.48 -24.83
C PHE A 126 -26.55 6.97 -24.99
N LEU A 127 -26.85 6.24 -23.91
CA LEU A 127 -27.08 4.79 -23.93
C LEU A 127 -28.29 4.40 -24.78
N LEU A 128 -29.33 5.24 -24.79
CA LEU A 128 -30.53 5.04 -25.61
C LEU A 128 -30.26 5.31 -27.09
N GLU A 129 -29.61 6.43 -27.43
CA GLU A 129 -29.27 6.78 -28.82
C GLU A 129 -28.23 5.81 -29.43
N HIS A 130 -27.25 5.38 -28.64
CA HIS A 130 -26.13 4.56 -29.07
C HIS A 130 -26.30 3.07 -28.68
N ASN A 131 -27.54 2.61 -28.53
CA ASN A 131 -27.85 1.23 -28.16
C ASN A 131 -27.18 0.17 -29.06
N SER A 132 -27.08 0.43 -30.38
CA SER A 132 -26.38 -0.44 -31.34
C SER A 132 -24.86 -0.52 -31.12
N PHE A 133 -24.26 0.55 -30.60
CA PHE A 133 -22.86 0.59 -30.19
C PHE A 133 -22.65 -0.19 -28.88
N VAL A 134 -23.51 -0.01 -27.87
CA VAL A 134 -23.48 -0.82 -26.63
C VAL A 134 -23.71 -2.31 -26.94
N SER A 135 -24.49 -2.61 -27.99
CA SER A 135 -24.72 -3.97 -28.48
C SER A 135 -23.48 -4.71 -28.98
N GLN A 136 -22.37 -4.03 -29.31
CA GLN A 136 -21.16 -4.70 -29.83
C GLN A 136 -20.29 -5.35 -28.73
N PHE A 137 -20.31 -4.78 -27.52
CA PHE A 137 -19.48 -5.26 -26.41
C PHE A 137 -19.96 -6.63 -25.91
N LYS A 138 -19.04 -7.47 -25.45
CA LYS A 138 -19.36 -8.79 -24.88
C LYS A 138 -19.65 -8.70 -23.38
N GLU A 139 -18.96 -7.81 -22.68
CA GLU A 139 -19.06 -7.63 -21.23
C GLU A 139 -19.14 -6.12 -20.91
N ILE A 140 -20.06 -5.77 -20.01
CA ILE A 140 -20.34 -4.40 -19.57
C ILE A 140 -20.13 -4.33 -18.06
N GLY A 141 -19.45 -3.27 -17.62
CA GLY A 141 -19.35 -2.89 -16.23
C GLY A 141 -19.79 -1.44 -16.00
N TYR A 142 -20.37 -1.16 -14.84
CA TYR A 142 -20.63 0.22 -14.42
C TYR A 142 -20.14 0.48 -12.99
N HIS A 143 -19.77 1.73 -12.74
CA HIS A 143 -19.28 2.24 -11.48
C HIS A 143 -20.00 3.54 -11.14
N VAL A 144 -20.77 3.56 -10.06
CA VAL A 144 -21.42 4.77 -9.54
C VAL A 144 -20.88 5.03 -8.13
N HIS A 145 -20.19 6.15 -7.97
CA HIS A 145 -19.78 6.66 -6.67
C HIS A 145 -20.79 7.72 -6.21
N PHE A 146 -21.53 7.40 -5.17
CA PHE A 146 -22.54 8.26 -4.57
C PHE A 146 -21.92 9.26 -3.56
N ASP A 147 -22.68 10.28 -3.18
CA ASP A 147 -22.38 11.14 -2.04
C ASP A 147 -22.74 10.44 -0.72
N ASN A 148 -22.04 10.80 0.36
CA ASN A 148 -22.25 10.25 1.70
C ASN A 148 -23.47 10.90 2.39
N LYS A 149 -24.65 10.73 1.77
CA LYS A 149 -25.97 11.22 2.19
C LYS A 149 -26.96 10.06 2.20
N LYS A 150 -28.09 10.17 2.90
CA LYS A 150 -29.12 9.10 2.84
C LYS A 150 -29.63 8.93 1.42
N TRP A 151 -29.94 7.69 1.04
CA TRP A 151 -30.69 7.42 -0.19
C TRP A 151 -32.02 8.20 -0.27
N SER A 152 -32.64 8.53 0.88
CA SER A 152 -33.82 9.40 0.97
C SER A 152 -33.55 10.90 0.78
N GLU A 153 -32.32 11.36 0.99
CA GLU A 153 -31.91 12.79 0.89
C GLU A 153 -31.52 13.19 -0.53
N TYR A 154 -31.22 12.24 -1.41
CA TYR A 154 -31.23 12.48 -2.86
C TYR A 154 -32.59 13.05 -3.29
N THR A 155 -32.57 13.92 -4.28
CA THR A 155 -33.79 14.41 -4.92
C THR A 155 -34.53 13.26 -5.60
N GLU A 156 -35.84 13.46 -5.84
CA GLU A 156 -36.63 12.53 -6.64
C GLU A 156 -36.04 12.37 -8.05
N PHE A 157 -35.58 13.47 -8.65
CA PHE A 157 -34.91 13.49 -9.96
C PHE A 157 -33.60 12.70 -10.00
N GLU A 158 -32.70 12.83 -9.01
CA GLU A 158 -31.46 12.03 -8.96
C GLU A 158 -31.76 10.52 -8.86
N ARG A 159 -32.76 10.13 -8.05
CA ARG A 159 -33.19 8.73 -7.95
C ARG A 159 -33.86 8.23 -9.23
N GLU A 160 -34.66 9.06 -9.89
CA GLU A 160 -35.25 8.74 -11.20
C GLU A 160 -34.18 8.56 -12.28
N GLU A 161 -33.18 9.45 -12.36
CA GLU A 161 -32.10 9.34 -13.37
C GLU A 161 -31.18 8.14 -13.11
N TYR A 162 -30.94 7.77 -11.84
CA TYR A 162 -30.28 6.48 -11.53
C TYR A 162 -31.15 5.28 -11.93
N SER A 163 -32.47 5.34 -11.70
CA SER A 163 -33.38 4.27 -12.11
C SER A 163 -33.42 4.10 -13.64
N LYS A 164 -33.44 5.21 -14.40
CA LYS A 164 -33.32 5.24 -15.87
C LYS A 164 -32.00 4.67 -16.37
N LEU A 165 -30.90 4.81 -15.63
CA LEU A 165 -29.61 4.18 -15.96
C LEU A 165 -29.72 2.65 -15.89
N ILE A 166 -30.31 2.14 -14.80
CA ILE A 166 -30.57 0.70 -14.64
C ILE A 166 -31.50 0.19 -15.76
N GLU A 167 -32.57 0.91 -16.08
CA GLU A 167 -33.49 0.58 -17.19
C GLU A 167 -32.81 0.61 -18.57
N SER A 168 -31.89 1.55 -18.81
CA SER A 168 -31.12 1.63 -20.06
C SER A 168 -30.19 0.43 -20.21
N LEU A 169 -29.51 0.04 -19.12
CA LEU A 169 -28.63 -1.13 -19.07
C LEU A 169 -29.38 -2.48 -19.10
N MET A 170 -30.67 -2.50 -18.72
CA MET A 170 -31.50 -3.72 -18.79
C MET A 170 -31.65 -4.30 -20.20
N GLN A 171 -31.49 -3.49 -21.26
CA GLN A 171 -31.45 -3.96 -22.65
C GLN A 171 -30.25 -4.90 -22.91
N HIS A 172 -29.20 -4.77 -22.10
CA HIS A 172 -27.95 -5.55 -22.16
C HIS A 172 -27.69 -6.36 -20.89
N LYS A 173 -28.71 -6.63 -20.06
CA LYS A 173 -28.59 -7.28 -18.74
C LYS A 173 -27.70 -8.55 -18.73
N ASP A 174 -27.74 -9.34 -19.79
CA ASP A 174 -27.01 -10.61 -19.89
C ASP A 174 -25.50 -10.40 -20.13
N LYS A 175 -25.09 -9.16 -20.41
CA LYS A 175 -23.69 -8.72 -20.58
C LYS A 175 -23.14 -7.98 -19.36
N VAL A 176 -23.97 -7.59 -18.40
CA VAL A 176 -23.50 -6.87 -17.20
C VAL A 176 -22.79 -7.87 -16.28
N THR A 177 -21.46 -7.81 -16.26
CA THR A 177 -20.60 -8.73 -15.49
C THR A 177 -19.88 -8.05 -14.33
N GLN A 178 -19.88 -6.71 -14.27
CA GLN A 178 -19.26 -5.93 -13.19
C GLN A 178 -20.16 -4.77 -12.74
N VAL A 179 -20.34 -4.63 -11.43
CA VAL A 179 -21.10 -3.53 -10.82
C VAL A 179 -20.31 -2.98 -9.64
N SER A 180 -20.12 -1.66 -9.59
CA SER A 180 -19.67 -0.95 -8.41
C SER A 180 -20.69 0.09 -7.98
N ILE A 181 -21.13 0.03 -6.73
CA ILE A 181 -22.07 0.96 -6.10
C ILE A 181 -21.43 1.39 -4.79
N ILE A 182 -20.78 2.54 -4.81
CA ILE A 182 -19.87 2.98 -3.75
C ILE A 182 -20.52 4.10 -2.97
N ASN A 183 -20.45 4.04 -1.63
CA ASN A 183 -20.86 5.14 -0.74
C ASN A 183 -22.33 5.59 -0.91
N LYS A 184 -23.25 4.67 -1.20
CA LYS A 184 -24.70 4.94 -1.37
C LYS A 184 -25.44 5.09 -0.03
N TYR A 185 -24.92 4.47 1.04
CA TYR A 185 -25.51 4.51 2.38
C TYR A 185 -24.59 5.21 3.38
N GLU A 186 -25.12 6.25 4.03
CA GLU A 186 -24.45 7.00 5.10
C GLU A 186 -24.46 6.30 6.47
N ILE A 187 -23.65 6.81 7.39
CA ILE A 187 -23.41 6.26 8.73
C ILE A 187 -24.68 5.98 9.56
N ASN A 188 -25.76 6.76 9.41
CA ASN A 188 -26.95 6.52 10.23
C ASN A 188 -27.73 5.26 9.84
N THR A 189 -27.45 4.68 8.66
CA THR A 189 -28.05 3.42 8.20
C THR A 189 -27.76 2.26 9.16
N ILE A 190 -26.66 2.31 9.93
CA ILE A 190 -26.33 1.27 10.92
C ILE A 190 -27.33 1.21 12.09
N TYR A 191 -27.99 2.33 12.41
CA TYR A 191 -28.95 2.43 13.52
C TYR A 191 -30.34 1.88 13.17
N LEU A 192 -30.56 1.42 11.93
CA LEU A 192 -31.80 0.73 11.57
C LEU A 192 -31.93 -0.57 12.37
N THR A 193 -33.01 -0.62 13.15
CA THR A 193 -33.33 -1.72 14.07
C THR A 193 -34.77 -2.22 13.90
N GLU A 194 -35.67 -1.36 13.42
CA GLU A 194 -37.05 -1.73 13.11
C GLU A 194 -37.14 -2.70 11.94
N LYS A 195 -37.98 -3.72 12.07
CA LYS A 195 -38.09 -4.81 11.08
C LYS A 195 -38.50 -4.30 9.70
N ASN A 196 -39.39 -3.32 9.64
CA ASN A 196 -39.89 -2.77 8.38
C ASN A 196 -38.79 -1.99 7.64
N ASP A 197 -38.00 -1.19 8.36
CA ASP A 197 -36.91 -0.41 7.78
C ASP A 197 -35.77 -1.31 7.31
N LEU A 198 -35.44 -2.36 8.09
CA LEU A 198 -34.49 -3.39 7.66
C LEU A 198 -34.98 -4.19 6.45
N THR A 199 -36.29 -4.43 6.32
CA THR A 199 -36.87 -5.08 5.13
C THR A 199 -36.74 -4.18 3.92
N LYS A 200 -37.07 -2.87 4.07
CA LYS A 200 -36.93 -1.87 3.02
C LYS A 200 -35.47 -1.68 2.58
N LEU A 201 -34.52 -1.61 3.51
CA LEU A 201 -33.09 -1.59 3.19
C LEU A 201 -32.68 -2.85 2.40
N GLY A 202 -33.19 -4.02 2.80
CA GLY A 202 -32.95 -5.27 2.08
C GLY A 202 -33.48 -5.26 0.65
N GLU A 203 -34.67 -4.70 0.44
CA GLU A 203 -35.27 -4.50 -0.88
C GLU A 203 -34.48 -3.48 -1.72
N GLU A 204 -34.04 -2.36 -1.13
CA GLU A 204 -33.22 -1.34 -1.82
C GLU A 204 -31.84 -1.88 -2.27
N ILE A 205 -31.17 -2.68 -1.43
CA ILE A 205 -29.90 -3.35 -1.80
C ILE A 205 -30.15 -4.48 -2.81
N GLN A 206 -31.25 -5.21 -2.67
CA GLN A 206 -31.62 -6.27 -3.62
C GLN A 206 -31.89 -5.68 -5.01
N ASP A 207 -32.49 -4.49 -5.08
CA ASP A 207 -32.86 -3.80 -6.31
C ASP A 207 -31.66 -3.35 -7.14
N ASP A 208 -30.54 -3.02 -6.49
CA ASP A 208 -29.26 -2.71 -7.15
C ASP A 208 -28.68 -3.89 -7.95
N ILE A 209 -28.99 -5.14 -7.56
CA ILE A 209 -28.32 -6.35 -8.07
C ILE A 209 -29.26 -7.39 -8.71
N LYS A 210 -30.57 -7.35 -8.45
CA LYS A 210 -31.56 -8.40 -8.85
C LYS A 210 -31.61 -8.68 -10.36
N ASN A 211 -31.19 -7.72 -11.17
CA ASN A 211 -31.29 -7.74 -12.62
C ASN A 211 -30.10 -8.44 -13.31
N TRP A 212 -28.96 -8.56 -12.63
CA TRP A 212 -27.68 -8.91 -13.24
C TRP A 212 -27.34 -10.40 -13.06
N GLN A 213 -27.98 -11.25 -13.85
CA GLN A 213 -27.86 -12.73 -13.72
C GLN A 213 -26.47 -13.28 -14.06
N ASN A 214 -25.64 -12.51 -14.78
CA ASN A 214 -24.27 -12.87 -15.15
C ASN A 214 -23.22 -12.02 -14.40
N LEU A 215 -23.61 -11.37 -13.29
CA LEU A 215 -22.72 -10.55 -12.47
C LEU A 215 -21.61 -11.39 -11.85
N LYS A 216 -20.35 -11.12 -12.21
CA LYS A 216 -19.16 -11.80 -11.69
C LYS A 216 -18.45 -10.98 -10.61
N VAL A 217 -18.48 -9.64 -10.73
CA VAL A 217 -17.77 -8.73 -9.83
C VAL A 217 -18.77 -7.73 -9.25
N LEU A 218 -18.97 -7.76 -7.92
CA LEU A 218 -19.75 -6.77 -7.19
C LEU A 218 -18.82 -6.02 -6.24
N ASP A 219 -18.77 -4.71 -6.38
CA ASP A 219 -18.09 -3.82 -5.46
C ASP A 219 -19.12 -2.93 -4.77
N TYR A 220 -19.28 -3.16 -3.48
CA TYR A 220 -20.22 -2.46 -2.60
C TYR A 220 -19.47 -1.75 -1.48
N GLY A 221 -18.21 -1.35 -1.74
CA GLY A 221 -17.36 -0.63 -0.80
C GLY A 221 -17.93 0.72 -0.34
N GLU A 222 -17.42 1.21 0.79
CA GLU A 222 -17.78 2.48 1.44
C GLU A 222 -19.26 2.61 1.86
N ASN A 223 -20.10 1.59 1.66
CA ASN A 223 -21.49 1.60 2.11
C ASN A 223 -21.60 1.32 3.62
N CYS A 224 -22.11 2.31 4.37
CA CYS A 224 -22.26 2.24 5.82
C CYS A 224 -23.46 1.39 6.27
N ILE A 225 -23.43 0.09 5.95
CA ILE A 225 -24.45 -0.89 6.38
C ILE A 225 -23.90 -1.79 7.49
N ARG A 226 -24.76 -2.16 8.44
CA ARG A 226 -24.36 -3.00 9.60
C ARG A 226 -24.23 -4.49 9.25
N PHE A 227 -25.06 -4.94 8.31
CA PHE A 227 -25.11 -6.28 7.70
C PHE A 227 -26.01 -6.22 6.45
N PHE A 228 -26.17 -7.34 5.74
CA PHE A 228 -27.09 -7.45 4.58
C PHE A 228 -28.43 -8.09 4.99
N PRO A 229 -29.53 -7.33 5.17
CA PRO A 229 -30.82 -7.88 5.58
C PRO A 229 -31.56 -8.55 4.41
N GLY A 230 -31.61 -9.88 4.38
CA GLY A 230 -32.47 -10.65 3.47
C GLY A 230 -32.05 -10.65 1.98
N VAL A 231 -30.98 -9.94 1.63
CA VAL A 231 -30.42 -9.83 0.27
C VAL A 231 -29.96 -11.20 -0.24
N LYS A 232 -30.25 -11.49 -1.51
CA LYS A 232 -29.74 -12.64 -2.26
C LYS A 232 -28.82 -12.16 -3.38
N PHE A 233 -27.58 -12.59 -3.32
CA PHE A 233 -26.57 -12.36 -4.35
C PHE A 233 -26.74 -13.37 -5.48
N PRO A 234 -26.40 -13.00 -6.73
CA PRO A 234 -26.50 -13.92 -7.86
C PRO A 234 -25.45 -15.03 -7.75
N ASP A 235 -25.83 -16.26 -8.12
CA ASP A 235 -24.95 -17.43 -8.05
C ASP A 235 -23.73 -17.33 -9.00
N SER A 236 -23.76 -16.41 -9.96
CA SER A 236 -22.65 -16.10 -10.87
C SER A 236 -21.50 -15.33 -10.24
N LEU A 237 -21.66 -14.83 -9.01
CA LEU A 237 -20.70 -13.91 -8.39
C LEU A 237 -19.39 -14.61 -8.01
N GLU A 238 -18.29 -14.11 -8.56
CA GLU A 238 -16.93 -14.63 -8.35
C GLU A 238 -16.08 -13.74 -7.43
N VAL A 239 -16.32 -12.42 -7.45
CA VAL A 239 -15.60 -11.42 -6.67
C VAL A 239 -16.60 -10.50 -5.97
N MET A 240 -16.43 -10.32 -4.67
CA MET A 240 -17.23 -9.39 -3.89
C MET A 240 -16.34 -8.53 -3.00
N ASN A 241 -16.48 -7.21 -3.13
CA ASN A 241 -15.88 -6.22 -2.24
C ASN A 241 -16.97 -5.52 -1.41
N ILE A 242 -16.75 -5.41 -0.10
CA ILE A 242 -17.61 -4.74 0.88
C ILE A 242 -16.76 -3.93 1.89
N SER A 243 -15.56 -3.50 1.48
CA SER A 243 -14.59 -2.82 2.34
C SER A 243 -14.91 -1.35 2.63
N GLY A 244 -14.25 -0.77 3.63
CA GLY A 244 -14.02 0.67 3.74
C GLY A 244 -14.98 1.44 4.65
N SER A 245 -16.21 0.95 4.83
CA SER A 245 -17.23 1.70 5.58
C SER A 245 -17.07 1.67 7.10
N TYR A 246 -16.19 0.82 7.65
CA TYR A 246 -16.06 0.54 9.09
C TYR A 246 -17.35 0.02 9.76
N CYS A 247 -18.40 -0.28 9.00
CA CYS A 247 -19.76 -0.47 9.53
C CYS A 247 -20.22 -1.93 9.62
N ILE A 248 -19.71 -2.85 8.80
CA ILE A 248 -20.21 -4.22 8.80
C ILE A 248 -19.76 -4.91 10.09
N GLU A 249 -20.70 -5.22 10.98
CA GLU A 249 -20.42 -5.82 12.31
C GLU A 249 -20.35 -7.35 12.27
N THR A 250 -21.01 -7.96 11.28
CA THR A 250 -21.09 -9.42 11.16
C THR A 250 -21.38 -9.89 9.74
N LEU A 251 -20.84 -11.06 9.39
CA LEU A 251 -21.21 -11.85 8.21
C LEU A 251 -22.23 -12.96 8.57
N THR A 252 -22.78 -12.96 9.78
CA THR A 252 -23.78 -13.95 10.21
C THR A 252 -25.06 -13.81 9.38
N GLY A 253 -25.55 -14.92 8.82
CA GLY A 253 -26.72 -14.94 7.95
C GLY A 253 -26.47 -14.48 6.52
N PHE A 254 -25.26 -13.98 6.22
CA PHE A 254 -24.82 -13.67 4.86
C PHE A 254 -24.69 -14.97 4.05
N LYS A 255 -25.55 -15.14 3.05
CA LYS A 255 -25.51 -16.29 2.15
C LYS A 255 -24.55 -16.00 1.01
N MET A 256 -23.28 -16.33 1.23
CA MET A 256 -22.23 -16.23 0.21
C MET A 256 -22.57 -17.14 -0.99
N PRO A 257 -22.43 -16.65 -2.24
CA PRO A 257 -22.57 -17.48 -3.44
C PRO A 257 -21.54 -18.60 -3.51
N ASP A 258 -21.94 -19.79 -3.97
CA ASP A 258 -21.06 -20.97 -4.02
C ASP A 258 -19.87 -20.79 -4.99
N ASN A 259 -20.01 -19.94 -6.02
CA ASN A 259 -18.95 -19.62 -6.99
C ASN A 259 -18.00 -18.50 -6.55
N LEU A 260 -18.18 -17.92 -5.36
CA LEU A 260 -17.36 -16.82 -4.88
C LEU A 260 -15.91 -17.28 -4.64
N LYS A 261 -14.97 -16.62 -5.33
CA LYS A 261 -13.52 -16.87 -5.28
C LYS A 261 -12.80 -15.82 -4.44
N VAL A 262 -13.28 -14.58 -4.44
CA VAL A 262 -12.65 -13.46 -3.74
C VAL A 262 -13.68 -12.74 -2.89
N LEU A 263 -13.42 -12.65 -1.58
CA LEU A 263 -14.15 -11.79 -0.66
C LEU A 263 -13.17 -10.78 -0.05
N ILE A 264 -13.44 -9.49 -0.27
CA ILE A 264 -12.74 -8.37 0.36
C ILE A 264 -13.73 -7.70 1.30
N ALA A 265 -13.46 -7.78 2.60
CA ALA A 265 -14.29 -7.23 3.67
C ALA A 265 -13.45 -6.47 4.71
N SER A 266 -12.31 -5.92 4.27
CA SER A 266 -11.39 -5.13 5.08
C SER A 266 -11.95 -3.76 5.48
N HIS A 267 -11.38 -3.12 6.51
CA HIS A 267 -11.82 -1.82 7.05
C HIS A 267 -13.31 -1.85 7.44
N ASN A 268 -13.65 -2.75 8.38
CA ASN A 268 -15.01 -3.01 8.84
C ASN A 268 -15.06 -3.20 10.38
N SER A 269 -16.23 -3.54 10.93
CA SER A 269 -16.42 -3.79 12.36
C SER A 269 -16.65 -5.27 12.69
N ILE A 270 -16.22 -6.20 11.84
CA ILE A 270 -16.51 -7.64 12.00
C ILE A 270 -15.86 -8.15 13.28
N THR A 271 -16.69 -8.67 14.20
CA THR A 271 -16.24 -9.11 15.55
C THR A 271 -15.92 -10.60 15.64
N SER A 272 -16.50 -11.43 14.77
CA SER A 272 -16.25 -12.87 14.69
C SER A 272 -16.60 -13.39 13.29
N ILE A 273 -15.91 -14.46 12.89
CA ILE A 273 -16.17 -15.29 11.71
C ILE A 273 -16.43 -16.77 12.10
N ASP A 274 -16.68 -17.04 13.38
CA ASP A 274 -16.94 -18.38 13.90
C ASP A 274 -18.20 -19.00 13.26
N ASN A 275 -18.12 -20.26 12.85
CA ASN A 275 -19.18 -21.02 12.16
C ASN A 275 -19.64 -20.40 10.81
N LEU A 276 -18.89 -19.45 10.25
CA LEU A 276 -19.18 -18.89 8.94
C LEU A 276 -18.93 -19.93 7.85
N LYS A 277 -19.96 -20.20 7.03
CA LYS A 277 -19.83 -21.11 5.89
C LYS A 277 -19.18 -20.40 4.70
N LEU A 278 -17.86 -20.45 4.66
CA LEU A 278 -17.07 -19.95 3.53
C LEU A 278 -17.27 -20.86 2.29
N PRO A 279 -17.46 -20.30 1.08
CA PRO A 279 -17.61 -21.07 -0.15
C PRO A 279 -16.40 -21.96 -0.44
N SER A 280 -16.64 -23.17 -0.94
CA SER A 280 -15.58 -24.14 -1.25
C SER A 280 -14.67 -23.73 -2.42
N ASN A 281 -15.04 -22.70 -3.18
CA ASN A 281 -14.25 -22.11 -4.26
C ASN A 281 -13.44 -20.86 -3.85
N LEU A 282 -13.54 -20.41 -2.59
CA LEU A 282 -12.92 -19.16 -2.13
C LEU A 282 -11.38 -19.27 -2.11
N THR A 283 -10.71 -18.54 -3.00
CA THR A 283 -9.24 -18.46 -3.11
C THR A 283 -8.64 -17.31 -2.32
N THR A 284 -9.39 -16.23 -2.10
CA THR A 284 -8.91 -15.02 -1.40
C THR A 284 -9.93 -14.55 -0.38
N LEU A 285 -9.48 -14.35 0.85
CA LEU A 285 -10.24 -13.74 1.94
C LEU A 285 -9.43 -12.62 2.58
N ASP A 286 -9.87 -11.37 2.39
CA ASP A 286 -9.31 -10.20 3.07
C ASP A 286 -10.28 -9.68 4.14
N LEU A 287 -9.82 -9.76 5.39
CA LEU A 287 -10.50 -9.31 6.60
C LEU A 287 -9.61 -8.33 7.38
N CYS A 288 -8.64 -7.69 6.72
CA CYS A 288 -7.76 -6.70 7.34
C CYS A 288 -8.55 -5.56 8.00
N ASP A 289 -8.04 -5.01 9.10
CA ASP A 289 -8.65 -3.87 9.80
C ASP A 289 -10.13 -4.13 10.18
N ASN A 290 -10.28 -5.03 11.15
CA ASN A 290 -11.56 -5.47 11.69
C ASN A 290 -11.43 -5.68 13.21
N LYS A 291 -12.43 -6.28 13.85
CA LYS A 291 -12.51 -6.49 15.30
C LYS A 291 -12.55 -7.98 15.67
N ILE A 292 -11.97 -8.86 14.85
CA ILE A 292 -12.01 -10.31 15.04
C ILE A 292 -11.12 -10.70 16.22
N TYR A 293 -11.68 -11.41 17.21
CA TYR A 293 -10.95 -11.85 18.41
C TYR A 293 -10.42 -13.29 18.32
N PHE A 294 -11.17 -14.20 17.66
CA PHE A 294 -10.88 -15.64 17.68
C PHE A 294 -11.09 -16.27 16.31
N LEU A 295 -10.42 -17.41 16.08
CA LEU A 295 -10.52 -18.23 14.87
C LEU A 295 -10.93 -19.69 15.19
N ASN A 296 -11.28 -19.99 16.44
CA ASN A 296 -11.35 -21.35 16.98
C ASN A 296 -12.44 -22.22 16.34
N TYR A 297 -13.48 -21.62 15.75
CA TYR A 297 -14.57 -22.31 15.05
C TYR A 297 -14.67 -21.89 13.57
N THR A 298 -13.55 -21.49 12.97
CA THR A 298 -13.48 -21.09 11.56
C THR A 298 -12.94 -22.24 10.71
N GLU A 299 -13.79 -22.80 9.85
CA GLU A 299 -13.38 -23.78 8.84
C GLU A 299 -13.00 -23.04 7.54
N PHE A 300 -11.70 -22.89 7.29
CA PHE A 300 -11.20 -22.32 6.04
C PHE A 300 -11.22 -23.36 4.90
N PRO A 301 -11.62 -23.00 3.67
CA PRO A 301 -11.70 -23.95 2.56
C PRO A 301 -10.32 -24.29 1.97
N ASP A 302 -10.13 -25.53 1.48
CA ASP A 302 -8.89 -26.02 0.86
C ASP A 302 -8.48 -25.27 -0.45
N SER A 303 -9.42 -24.52 -1.02
CA SER A 303 -9.24 -23.63 -2.17
C SER A 303 -8.55 -22.31 -1.80
N LEU A 304 -8.47 -21.95 -0.51
CA LEU A 304 -7.87 -20.69 -0.08
C LEU A 304 -6.38 -20.67 -0.41
N ARG A 305 -5.92 -19.53 -0.95
CA ARG A 305 -4.52 -19.23 -1.33
C ARG A 305 -4.02 -17.96 -0.66
N SER A 306 -4.89 -17.00 -0.42
CA SER A 306 -4.58 -15.75 0.27
C SER A 306 -5.54 -15.49 1.43
N LEU A 307 -4.98 -15.24 2.62
CA LEU A 307 -5.71 -14.88 3.83
C LEU A 307 -5.03 -13.66 4.48
N ASN A 308 -5.76 -12.56 4.58
CA ASN A 308 -5.33 -11.38 5.34
C ASN A 308 -6.23 -11.16 6.54
N LEU A 309 -5.63 -11.21 7.73
CA LEU A 309 -6.25 -11.03 9.04
C LEU A 309 -5.51 -9.93 9.85
N SER A 310 -4.70 -9.11 9.19
CA SER A 310 -3.94 -8.04 9.83
C SER A 310 -4.85 -6.98 10.47
N ASN A 311 -4.35 -6.20 11.43
CA ASN A 311 -5.11 -5.18 12.15
C ASN A 311 -6.44 -5.72 12.73
N ASN A 312 -6.36 -6.79 13.51
CA ASN A 312 -7.52 -7.37 14.20
C ASN A 312 -7.24 -7.44 15.71
N ARG A 313 -8.06 -8.19 16.45
CA ARG A 313 -7.95 -8.38 17.91
C ARG A 313 -7.62 -9.83 18.28
N ILE A 314 -7.00 -10.57 17.36
CA ILE A 314 -6.67 -11.99 17.54
C ILE A 314 -5.59 -12.12 18.61
N ASP A 315 -5.88 -12.82 19.70
CA ASP A 315 -4.94 -13.03 20.82
C ASP A 315 -4.13 -14.33 20.69
N ASN A 316 -4.60 -15.27 19.87
CA ASN A 316 -4.03 -16.60 19.76
C ASN A 316 -4.31 -17.26 18.40
N ILE A 317 -3.29 -17.90 17.83
CA ILE A 317 -3.37 -18.71 16.60
C ILE A 317 -2.93 -20.17 16.82
N ARG A 318 -2.70 -20.59 18.06
CA ARG A 318 -2.28 -21.94 18.41
C ARG A 318 -3.44 -22.93 18.27
N GLY A 319 -3.26 -23.93 17.42
CA GLY A 319 -4.26 -24.97 17.16
C GLY A 319 -5.16 -24.66 15.96
N ILE A 320 -5.02 -23.48 15.35
CA ILE A 320 -5.69 -23.14 14.09
C ILE A 320 -5.10 -23.98 12.96
N GLU A 321 -5.97 -24.62 12.17
CA GLU A 321 -5.59 -25.41 11.00
C GLU A 321 -5.76 -24.54 9.74
N PHE A 322 -4.70 -23.82 9.38
CA PHE A 322 -4.67 -23.06 8.13
C PHE A 322 -4.67 -24.01 6.91
N PRO A 323 -5.35 -23.66 5.80
CA PRO A 323 -5.42 -24.50 4.61
C PRO A 323 -4.04 -24.87 4.07
N ARG A 324 -3.85 -26.15 3.71
CA ARG A 324 -2.53 -26.68 3.27
C ARG A 324 -1.94 -25.93 2.08
N ASN A 325 -2.81 -25.43 1.21
CA ASN A 325 -2.45 -24.76 -0.03
C ASN A 325 -2.33 -23.23 0.11
N LEU A 326 -2.44 -22.68 1.32
CA LEU A 326 -2.32 -21.24 1.54
C LEU A 326 -0.90 -20.77 1.20
N GLU A 327 -0.79 -19.78 0.32
CA GLU A 327 0.46 -19.22 -0.19
C GLU A 327 0.79 -17.86 0.45
N PHE A 328 -0.24 -17.10 0.84
CA PHE A 328 -0.14 -15.80 1.50
C PHE A 328 -0.92 -15.81 2.82
N LEU A 329 -0.24 -15.45 3.91
CA LEU A 329 -0.84 -15.25 5.23
C LEU A 329 -0.30 -13.96 5.84
N ALA A 330 -1.19 -13.02 6.16
CA ALA A 330 -0.86 -11.82 6.89
C ALA A 330 -1.68 -11.74 8.19
N LEU A 331 -0.98 -11.55 9.30
CA LEU A 331 -1.51 -11.52 10.67
C LEU A 331 -1.05 -10.25 11.42
N ALA A 332 -0.41 -9.31 10.73
CA ALA A 332 0.27 -8.16 11.34
C ALA A 332 -0.66 -7.34 12.26
N PHE A 333 -0.09 -6.66 13.26
CA PHE A 333 -0.86 -5.81 14.18
C PHE A 333 -2.05 -6.52 14.85
N ASN A 334 -1.83 -7.77 15.31
CA ASN A 334 -2.75 -8.47 16.20
C ASN A 334 -2.09 -8.64 17.58
N PRO A 335 -2.86 -8.58 18.69
CA PRO A 335 -2.35 -8.77 20.05
C PRO A 335 -2.04 -10.26 20.37
N ILE A 336 -1.37 -10.98 19.46
CA ILE A 336 -1.09 -12.40 19.62
C ILE A 336 0.00 -12.59 20.69
N ASP A 337 -0.38 -13.12 21.85
CA ASP A 337 0.51 -13.31 23.01
C ASP A 337 1.76 -14.15 22.66
N ASN A 338 1.58 -15.17 21.80
CA ASN A 338 2.69 -16.05 21.42
C ASN A 338 2.41 -16.88 20.15
N ILE A 339 3.29 -16.75 19.16
CA ILE A 339 3.30 -17.57 17.94
C ILE A 339 3.97 -18.95 18.12
N LYS A 340 4.43 -19.30 19.33
CA LYS A 340 5.11 -20.56 19.62
C LYS A 340 4.17 -21.75 19.68
N GLY A 341 4.40 -22.71 18.78
CA GLY A 341 3.60 -23.92 18.64
C GLY A 341 2.48 -23.80 17.61
N SER A 342 2.34 -22.62 16.98
CA SER A 342 1.54 -22.44 15.77
C SER A 342 2.11 -23.27 14.63
N LYS A 343 1.22 -23.77 13.75
CA LYS A 343 1.59 -24.52 12.54
C LYS A 343 1.28 -23.65 11.33
N PHE A 344 2.31 -23.24 10.61
CA PHE A 344 2.16 -22.58 9.31
C PHE A 344 2.05 -23.64 8.20
N PRO A 345 1.28 -23.40 7.13
CA PRO A 345 1.08 -24.36 6.05
C PRO A 345 2.35 -24.57 5.21
N GLU A 346 2.52 -25.77 4.66
CA GLU A 346 3.76 -26.22 3.99
C GLU A 346 4.07 -25.52 2.66
N ASN A 347 3.06 -24.87 2.04
CA ASN A 347 3.17 -24.18 0.76
C ASN A 347 3.25 -22.64 0.88
N LEU A 348 3.35 -22.12 2.12
CA LEU A 348 3.33 -20.68 2.36
C LEU A 348 4.56 -20.00 1.76
N LYS A 349 4.35 -19.02 0.89
CA LYS A 349 5.40 -18.21 0.24
C LYS A 349 5.59 -16.86 0.92
N TYR A 350 4.52 -16.28 1.44
CA TYR A 350 4.52 -15.00 2.14
C TYR A 350 3.91 -15.15 3.54
N LEU A 351 4.65 -14.72 4.55
CA LEU A 351 4.19 -14.63 5.94
C LEU A 351 4.48 -13.23 6.49
N ASP A 352 3.42 -12.51 6.86
CA ASP A 352 3.53 -11.30 7.68
C ASP A 352 3.00 -11.57 9.09
N ILE A 353 3.90 -11.43 10.06
CA ILE A 353 3.61 -11.49 11.50
C ILE A 353 4.19 -10.25 12.22
N SER A 354 4.31 -9.13 11.51
CA SER A 354 4.82 -7.87 12.07
C SER A 354 3.93 -7.30 13.18
N CYS A 355 4.56 -6.59 14.11
CA CYS A 355 3.92 -6.02 15.30
C CYS A 355 3.22 -7.08 16.19
N ILE A 356 3.69 -8.34 16.14
CA ILE A 356 3.34 -9.40 17.08
C ILE A 356 4.56 -9.67 17.98
N PRO A 357 4.69 -9.00 19.14
CA PRO A 357 5.89 -9.06 19.94
C PRO A 357 6.11 -10.43 20.57
N SER A 358 7.25 -11.06 20.27
CA SER A 358 7.66 -12.33 20.87
C SER A 358 8.93 -12.17 21.73
N ASP A 359 8.83 -12.58 22.99
CA ASP A 359 9.96 -12.65 23.92
C ASP A 359 11.09 -13.58 23.42
N SER A 360 10.75 -14.61 22.63
CA SER A 360 11.75 -15.56 22.13
C SER A 360 11.32 -16.30 20.87
N MET A 361 12.13 -16.15 19.82
CA MET A 361 12.01 -16.91 18.57
C MET A 361 12.41 -18.39 18.71
N THR A 362 12.77 -18.85 19.91
CA THR A 362 13.31 -20.21 20.13
C THR A 362 12.22 -21.28 20.01
N GLY A 363 12.35 -22.09 18.96
CA GLY A 363 11.47 -23.22 18.67
C GLY A 363 10.36 -22.91 17.66
N LEU A 364 10.32 -21.68 17.14
CA LEU A 364 9.51 -21.36 15.97
C LEU A 364 10.02 -22.14 14.75
N LYS A 365 9.09 -22.53 13.89
CA LYS A 365 9.35 -23.25 12.64
C LYS A 365 8.57 -22.55 11.53
N PHE A 366 9.30 -21.98 10.58
CA PHE A 366 8.75 -21.49 9.33
C PHE A 366 8.81 -22.61 8.28
N PRO A 367 7.89 -22.64 7.30
CA PRO A 367 7.94 -23.61 6.22
C PRO A 367 9.11 -23.30 5.28
N ASP A 368 9.73 -24.33 4.69
CA ASP A 368 10.87 -24.15 3.78
C ASP A 368 10.49 -23.45 2.47
N SER A 369 9.21 -23.47 2.09
CA SER A 369 8.65 -22.77 0.91
C SER A 369 8.67 -21.25 0.99
N LEU A 370 8.98 -20.67 2.15
CA LEU A 370 8.79 -19.25 2.42
C LEU A 370 9.82 -18.39 1.67
N GLU A 371 9.33 -17.50 0.80
CA GLU A 371 10.12 -16.56 0.01
C GLU A 371 10.19 -15.17 0.67
N THR A 372 9.12 -14.76 1.37
CA THR A 372 9.02 -13.48 2.09
C THR A 372 8.58 -13.68 3.53
N LEU A 373 9.33 -13.08 4.46
CA LEU A 373 9.05 -13.11 5.91
C LEU A 373 9.15 -11.69 6.49
N ASN A 374 8.04 -11.17 6.99
CA ASN A 374 8.02 -9.93 7.76
C ASN A 374 7.93 -10.24 9.27
N LEU A 375 8.94 -9.75 9.99
CA LEU A 375 9.15 -9.86 11.44
C LEU A 375 9.44 -8.47 12.05
N GLN A 376 9.02 -7.38 11.40
CA GLN A 376 9.13 -6.02 11.97
C GLN A 376 8.40 -5.95 13.32
N GLU A 377 8.98 -5.29 14.34
CA GLU A 377 8.35 -5.11 15.67
C GLU A 377 7.84 -6.41 16.32
N SER A 378 8.45 -7.55 15.98
CA SER A 378 7.98 -8.88 16.37
C SER A 378 8.88 -9.57 17.41
N MET A 379 10.01 -8.99 17.76
CA MET A 379 11.05 -9.70 18.52
C MET A 379 12.02 -8.76 19.22
N THR A 380 12.37 -9.05 20.47
CA THR A 380 13.36 -8.25 21.23
C THR A 380 14.82 -8.62 20.91
N ASN A 381 15.05 -9.80 20.31
CA ASN A 381 16.38 -10.31 20.01
C ASN A 381 16.34 -11.48 18.99
N THR A 382 17.42 -11.64 18.22
CA THR A 382 17.57 -12.66 17.16
C THR A 382 17.93 -14.07 17.66
N ARG A 383 18.01 -14.31 18.98
CA ARG A 383 18.50 -15.59 19.51
C ARG A 383 17.49 -16.71 19.30
N GLY A 384 17.96 -17.79 18.66
CA GLY A 384 17.15 -18.99 18.42
C GLY A 384 16.25 -18.90 17.19
N LEU A 385 16.19 -17.74 16.52
CA LEU A 385 15.54 -17.59 15.22
C LEU A 385 16.24 -18.49 14.19
N LYS A 386 15.45 -19.29 13.48
CA LYS A 386 15.88 -20.12 12.35
C LYS A 386 15.13 -19.67 11.11
N LEU A 387 15.85 -19.13 10.15
CA LEU A 387 15.29 -18.67 8.88
C LEU A 387 15.17 -19.87 7.90
N PRO A 388 14.11 -19.92 7.06
CA PRO A 388 13.96 -20.94 6.03
C PRO A 388 14.98 -20.74 4.90
N ASN A 389 15.36 -21.84 4.21
CA ASN A 389 16.54 -21.86 3.35
C ASN A 389 16.36 -21.19 1.98
N PHE A 390 15.12 -20.92 1.56
CA PHE A 390 14.78 -20.33 0.26
C PHE A 390 14.28 -18.88 0.35
N LEU A 391 14.42 -18.25 1.53
CA LEU A 391 13.96 -16.91 1.80
C LEU A 391 14.71 -15.88 0.93
N LYS A 392 13.97 -15.01 0.23
CA LYS A 392 14.46 -13.92 -0.62
C LYS A 392 14.34 -12.56 0.04
N HIS A 393 13.22 -12.31 0.72
CA HIS A 393 12.94 -11.02 1.34
C HIS A 393 12.71 -11.20 2.84
N LEU A 394 13.47 -10.47 3.65
CA LEU A 394 13.42 -10.53 5.10
C LEU A 394 13.32 -9.13 5.69
N ASN A 395 12.24 -8.87 6.45
CA ASN A 395 12.11 -7.65 7.24
C ASN A 395 12.28 -7.97 8.74
N LEU A 396 13.27 -7.34 9.37
CA LEU A 396 13.59 -7.36 10.79
C LEU A 396 13.63 -5.93 11.37
N GLY A 397 12.96 -4.97 10.73
CA GLY A 397 12.94 -3.57 11.14
C GLY A 397 12.36 -3.34 12.55
N ASN A 398 12.69 -2.21 13.17
CA ASN A 398 12.06 -1.72 14.39
C ASN A 398 12.04 -2.71 15.59
N ASN A 399 12.97 -3.67 15.64
CA ASN A 399 13.01 -4.73 16.66
C ASN A 399 13.94 -4.41 17.86
N GLY A 400 14.52 -3.20 17.92
CA GLY A 400 15.47 -2.82 18.97
C GLY A 400 16.73 -3.70 19.05
N VAL A 401 17.05 -4.44 17.99
CA VAL A 401 18.12 -5.45 17.98
C VAL A 401 19.49 -4.76 17.99
N ASN A 402 20.30 -5.06 19.00
CA ASN A 402 21.64 -4.48 19.15
C ASN A 402 22.70 -5.05 18.18
N SER A 403 22.47 -6.24 17.63
CA SER A 403 23.30 -6.86 16.60
C SER A 403 22.57 -8.01 15.91
N ILE A 404 22.77 -8.14 14.60
CA ILE A 404 22.35 -9.32 13.83
C ILE A 404 23.30 -10.51 13.99
N ASN A 405 24.47 -10.37 14.62
CA ASN A 405 25.30 -11.53 14.95
C ASN A 405 24.76 -12.24 16.21
N PRO A 406 24.62 -13.59 16.24
CA PRO A 406 25.11 -14.58 15.27
C PRO A 406 24.00 -15.20 14.39
N LEU A 407 23.02 -14.42 13.95
CA LEU A 407 21.95 -14.91 13.06
C LEU A 407 22.56 -15.40 11.74
N LYS A 408 22.22 -16.64 11.36
CA LYS A 408 22.63 -17.19 10.06
C LYS A 408 21.63 -16.75 9.01
N LEU A 409 22.02 -15.78 8.20
CA LEU A 409 21.25 -15.33 7.04
C LEU A 409 21.44 -16.32 5.87
N PRO A 410 20.37 -16.88 5.29
CA PRO A 410 20.44 -17.67 4.07
C PRO A 410 21.06 -16.90 2.90
N ASN A 411 21.88 -17.57 2.10
CA ASN A 411 22.50 -16.98 0.91
C ASN A 411 21.50 -16.63 -0.21
N THR A 412 20.23 -17.03 -0.08
CA THR A 412 19.14 -16.73 -1.01
C THR A 412 18.50 -15.36 -0.80
N ILE A 413 18.80 -14.67 0.30
CA ILE A 413 18.22 -13.35 0.58
C ILE A 413 18.74 -12.34 -0.43
N GLU A 414 17.82 -11.70 -1.14
CA GLU A 414 18.03 -10.62 -2.11
C GLU A 414 17.75 -9.25 -1.50
N THR A 415 16.76 -9.14 -0.60
CA THR A 415 16.40 -7.90 0.13
C THR A 415 16.39 -8.11 1.64
N LEU A 416 17.11 -7.25 2.38
CA LEU A 416 17.14 -7.27 3.84
C LEU A 416 16.81 -5.89 4.44
N TYR A 417 15.71 -5.83 5.18
CA TYR A 417 15.36 -4.67 6.01
C TYR A 417 15.75 -4.92 7.46
N ILE A 418 16.65 -4.10 7.99
CA ILE A 418 17.12 -4.09 9.39
C ILE A 418 17.16 -2.66 9.95
N GLY A 419 16.41 -1.73 9.35
CA GLY A 419 16.28 -0.35 9.83
C GLY A 419 15.59 -0.23 11.19
N GLY A 420 15.71 0.91 11.87
CA GLY A 420 15.06 1.16 13.17
C GLY A 420 15.53 0.24 14.30
N ASN A 421 16.78 -0.23 14.24
CA ASN A 421 17.34 -1.14 15.22
C ASN A 421 18.49 -0.49 16.00
N ASN A 422 18.92 -1.15 17.07
CA ASN A 422 19.96 -0.62 17.96
C ASN A 422 21.38 -0.98 17.50
N ILE A 423 21.60 -1.24 16.21
CA ILE A 423 22.87 -1.79 15.69
C ILE A 423 23.95 -0.71 15.69
N LYS A 424 25.00 -0.91 16.49
CA LYS A 424 26.13 0.03 16.62
C LYS A 424 27.32 -0.28 15.70
N THR A 425 27.39 -1.50 15.17
CA THR A 425 28.46 -1.93 14.26
C THR A 425 28.05 -3.13 13.42
N LEU A 426 28.52 -3.18 12.17
CA LEU A 426 28.38 -4.31 11.25
C LEU A 426 29.66 -5.17 11.16
N ASN A 427 30.63 -4.93 12.05
CA ASN A 427 31.88 -5.69 12.07
C ASN A 427 31.59 -7.19 12.29
N LYS A 428 32.22 -8.05 11.47
CA LYS A 428 32.04 -9.51 11.40
C LYS A 428 30.65 -10.01 10.98
N VAL A 429 29.74 -9.13 10.55
CA VAL A 429 28.49 -9.58 9.91
C VAL A 429 28.84 -10.31 8.61
N GLN A 430 28.23 -11.48 8.39
CA GLN A 430 28.31 -12.22 7.14
C GLN A 430 27.02 -11.97 6.36
N PHE A 431 27.08 -11.06 5.39
CA PHE A 431 25.95 -10.77 4.51
C PHE A 431 25.75 -11.89 3.47
N PRO A 432 24.50 -12.19 3.06
CA PRO A 432 24.19 -13.11 1.96
C PRO A 432 24.89 -12.73 0.66
N MET A 433 25.41 -13.71 -0.08
CA MET A 433 26.15 -13.45 -1.32
C MET A 433 25.30 -12.90 -2.49
N HIS A 434 23.98 -13.12 -2.47
CA HIS A 434 23.03 -12.63 -3.47
C HIS A 434 22.25 -11.39 -3.02
N LEU A 435 22.60 -10.80 -1.87
CA LEU A 435 21.93 -9.60 -1.36
C LEU A 435 22.15 -8.43 -2.33
N ARG A 436 21.05 -7.90 -2.86
CA ARG A 436 21.00 -6.72 -3.74
C ARG A 436 20.60 -5.47 -3.00
N GLU A 437 19.75 -5.59 -1.99
CA GLU A 437 19.16 -4.44 -1.29
C GLU A 437 19.33 -4.57 0.22
N LEU A 438 19.91 -3.55 0.84
CA LEU A 438 20.18 -3.51 2.27
C LEU A 438 19.72 -2.18 2.89
N TYR A 439 18.66 -2.27 3.69
CA TYR A 439 18.07 -1.12 4.40
C TYR A 439 18.47 -1.16 5.88
N LEU A 440 19.30 -0.21 6.26
CA LEU A 440 19.99 -0.05 7.54
C LEU A 440 19.66 1.28 8.23
N GLY A 441 18.81 2.12 7.65
CA GLY A 441 18.43 3.43 8.18
C GLY A 441 17.91 3.38 9.62
N ASN A 442 17.93 4.51 10.33
CA ASN A 442 17.54 4.58 11.76
C ASN A 442 18.26 3.54 12.64
N ASN A 443 19.57 3.35 12.45
CA ASN A 443 20.42 2.56 13.34
C ASN A 443 21.51 3.41 13.99
N TYR A 444 22.12 2.89 15.05
CA TYR A 444 23.16 3.60 15.81
C TYR A 444 24.59 3.38 15.29
N LEU A 445 24.76 3.20 13.97
CA LEU A 445 26.06 2.94 13.34
C LEU A 445 26.98 4.16 13.45
N THR A 446 28.20 3.98 13.97
CA THR A 446 29.20 5.05 14.07
C THR A 446 30.25 5.03 12.96
N THR A 447 30.37 3.91 12.22
CA THR A 447 31.31 3.75 11.11
C THR A 447 30.94 2.57 10.22
N LEU A 448 31.29 2.66 8.93
CA LEU A 448 31.24 1.57 7.95
C LEU A 448 32.63 0.95 7.68
N LYS A 449 33.66 1.36 8.44
CA LYS A 449 35.02 0.86 8.26
C LYS A 449 35.11 -0.65 8.59
N ASN A 450 35.81 -1.38 7.74
CA ASN A 450 35.95 -2.85 7.78
C ASN A 450 34.63 -3.63 7.59
N VAL A 451 33.56 -3.00 7.09
CA VAL A 451 32.35 -3.72 6.67
C VAL A 451 32.60 -4.36 5.31
N VAL A 452 32.29 -5.65 5.18
CA VAL A 452 32.44 -6.40 3.93
C VAL A 452 31.06 -6.56 3.32
N PHE A 453 30.69 -5.62 2.44
CA PHE A 453 29.45 -5.69 1.68
C PHE A 453 29.53 -6.78 0.59
N PRO A 454 28.40 -7.43 0.23
CA PRO A 454 28.39 -8.38 -0.88
C PRO A 454 28.60 -7.65 -2.21
N PRO A 455 29.33 -8.25 -3.18
CA PRO A 455 29.76 -7.55 -4.39
C PRO A 455 28.60 -7.22 -5.36
N GLY A 456 27.46 -7.89 -5.23
CA GLY A 456 26.25 -7.67 -6.01
C GLY A 456 25.20 -6.76 -5.35
N LEU A 457 25.57 -6.02 -4.30
CA LEU A 457 24.68 -5.07 -3.66
C LEU A 457 24.45 -3.85 -4.58
N GLU A 458 23.19 -3.62 -4.95
CA GLU A 458 22.71 -2.53 -5.80
C GLU A 458 22.20 -1.34 -4.96
N VAL A 459 21.56 -1.58 -3.82
CA VAL A 459 20.98 -0.54 -2.94
C VAL A 459 21.54 -0.67 -1.52
N LEU A 460 22.09 0.44 -1.02
CA LEU A 460 22.50 0.59 0.37
C LEU A 460 21.87 1.85 0.96
N ASP A 461 20.93 1.67 1.88
CA ASP A 461 20.23 2.74 2.55
C ASP A 461 20.60 2.77 4.03
N ILE A 462 21.19 3.87 4.49
CA ILE A 462 21.56 4.12 5.90
C ILE A 462 21.09 5.53 6.31
N GLU A 463 19.99 6.00 5.73
CA GLU A 463 19.39 7.29 6.05
C GLU A 463 18.78 7.29 7.47
N MET A 464 18.87 8.42 8.17
CA MET A 464 18.22 8.60 9.47
C MET A 464 17.05 9.57 9.34
N ASP A 465 15.95 9.25 10.00
CA ASP A 465 14.75 10.10 10.04
C ASP A 465 15.05 11.35 10.89
N PRO A 466 14.93 12.56 10.32
CA PRO A 466 15.17 13.81 11.04
C PRO A 466 14.18 14.07 12.19
N ASN A 467 13.03 13.40 12.20
CA ASN A 467 11.93 13.68 13.14
C ASN A 467 12.01 12.85 14.43
N VAL A 468 12.90 11.87 14.50
CA VAL A 468 13.10 11.04 15.69
C VAL A 468 14.06 11.76 16.64
N GLU A 469 13.57 12.24 17.80
CA GLU A 469 14.34 13.08 18.74
C GLU A 469 15.67 12.46 19.23
N GLU A 470 15.81 11.13 19.19
CA GLU A 470 17.02 10.39 19.61
C GLU A 470 18.08 10.20 18.51
N ASN A 471 17.82 10.67 17.28
CA ASN A 471 18.72 10.50 16.14
C ASN A 471 19.88 11.50 16.14
N ASP A 472 20.88 11.29 17.02
CA ASP A 472 22.19 11.94 16.85
C ASP A 472 22.76 11.61 15.46
N LYS A 473 23.38 12.59 14.79
CA LYS A 473 24.18 12.35 13.58
C LYS A 473 25.43 11.52 13.91
N ARG A 474 25.53 10.26 13.46
CA ARG A 474 26.55 9.30 13.97
C ARG A 474 27.73 9.02 13.05
N ILE A 475 27.52 8.78 11.75
CA ILE A 475 28.62 8.44 10.83
C ILE A 475 29.40 9.72 10.46
N GLY A 476 30.55 9.94 11.10
CA GLY A 476 31.34 11.17 10.94
C GLY A 476 32.22 11.25 9.67
N THR A 477 32.50 10.12 9.02
CA THR A 477 33.41 10.03 7.87
C THR A 477 33.21 8.74 7.08
N LEU A 478 33.46 8.80 5.77
CA LEU A 478 33.51 7.64 4.85
C LEU A 478 34.95 7.16 4.57
N LYS A 479 35.95 7.67 5.30
CA LYS A 479 37.35 7.28 5.11
C LYS A 479 37.55 5.77 5.36
N ASP A 480 38.30 5.13 4.46
CA ASP A 480 38.58 3.69 4.44
C ASP A 480 37.33 2.79 4.31
N VAL A 481 36.20 3.32 3.81
CA VAL A 481 35.00 2.55 3.46
C VAL A 481 35.13 2.02 2.03
N ILE A 482 34.85 0.74 1.84
CA ILE A 482 34.85 0.07 0.53
C ILE A 482 33.40 -0.22 0.16
N PHE A 483 32.84 0.56 -0.77
CA PHE A 483 31.51 0.31 -1.32
C PHE A 483 31.55 -0.79 -2.40
N PRO A 484 30.48 -1.58 -2.56
CA PRO A 484 30.42 -2.65 -3.55
C PRO A 484 30.39 -2.10 -4.99
N PRO A 485 30.97 -2.82 -5.97
CA PRO A 485 31.19 -2.32 -7.33
C PRO A 485 29.94 -2.30 -8.21
N GLN A 486 28.81 -2.85 -7.74
CA GLN A 486 27.51 -2.83 -8.40
C GLN A 486 26.52 -1.86 -7.73
N LEU A 487 26.96 -1.05 -6.76
CA LEU A 487 26.08 -0.13 -6.04
C LEU A 487 25.53 0.96 -6.98
N ARG A 488 24.21 1.04 -7.06
CA ARG A 488 23.43 1.97 -7.89
C ARG A 488 22.77 3.06 -7.06
N VAL A 489 22.32 2.74 -5.85
CA VAL A 489 21.71 3.70 -4.92
C VAL A 489 22.45 3.67 -3.59
N LEU A 490 22.91 4.84 -3.13
CA LEU A 490 23.53 5.02 -1.83
C LEU A 490 22.85 6.17 -1.07
N LYS A 491 22.13 5.85 0.00
CA LYS A 491 21.52 6.84 0.88
C LYS A 491 22.24 6.92 2.21
N LEU A 492 22.72 8.12 2.52
CA LEU A 492 23.46 8.49 3.72
C LEU A 492 22.89 9.81 4.32
N GLY A 493 21.60 10.06 4.10
CA GLY A 493 20.88 11.22 4.63
C GLY A 493 20.93 11.29 6.16
N TYR A 494 20.97 12.51 6.69
CA TYR A 494 20.97 12.82 8.13
C TYR A 494 22.12 12.16 8.94
N GLN A 495 23.29 11.97 8.31
CA GLN A 495 24.50 11.46 8.97
C GLN A 495 25.42 12.59 9.45
N GLY A 496 26.52 12.26 10.12
CA GLY A 496 27.46 13.23 10.69
C GLY A 496 28.63 13.62 9.78
N ILE A 497 28.53 13.37 8.47
CA ILE A 497 29.68 13.44 7.56
C ILE A 497 30.08 14.91 7.37
N LYS A 498 31.33 15.24 7.74
CA LYS A 498 31.85 16.63 7.73
C LYS A 498 32.71 16.98 6.52
N ILE A 499 33.44 15.99 6.01
CA ILE A 499 34.43 16.16 4.95
C ILE A 499 34.36 14.95 4.02
N LEU A 500 34.28 15.20 2.72
CA LEU A 500 34.53 14.22 1.67
C LEU A 500 35.76 14.68 0.88
N GLU A 501 36.90 14.04 1.13
CA GLU A 501 38.17 14.40 0.49
C GLU A 501 38.86 13.16 -0.08
N ASN A 502 39.36 13.25 -1.32
CA ASN A 502 40.08 12.18 -2.02
C ASN A 502 39.29 10.86 -2.07
N PHE A 503 38.01 10.93 -2.47
CA PHE A 503 37.08 9.79 -2.47
C PHE A 503 36.56 9.47 -3.87
N GLU A 504 36.52 8.18 -4.23
CA GLU A 504 35.97 7.68 -5.49
C GLU A 504 34.77 6.78 -5.20
N PHE A 505 33.59 7.19 -5.68
CA PHE A 505 32.38 6.38 -5.59
C PHE A 505 32.37 5.29 -6.69
N PRO A 506 31.66 4.15 -6.49
CA PRO A 506 31.64 3.10 -7.50
C PRO A 506 31.05 3.59 -8.83
N PRO A 507 31.57 3.12 -9.98
CA PRO A 507 31.19 3.65 -11.30
C PRO A 507 29.75 3.31 -11.70
N SER A 508 29.09 2.38 -11.02
CA SER A 508 27.69 1.99 -11.18
C SER A 508 26.69 2.96 -10.53
N LEU A 509 27.15 3.91 -9.72
CA LEU A 509 26.26 4.73 -8.87
C LEU A 509 25.37 5.65 -9.71
N GLU A 510 24.06 5.52 -9.55
CA GLU A 510 23.01 6.30 -10.21
C GLU A 510 22.40 7.36 -9.28
N GLU A 511 22.29 7.07 -7.98
CA GLU A 511 21.71 7.97 -6.97
C GLU A 511 22.62 8.03 -5.73
N LEU A 512 22.92 9.26 -5.30
CA LEU A 512 23.66 9.53 -4.07
C LEU A 512 22.92 10.55 -3.20
N ASP A 513 22.46 10.11 -2.04
CA ASP A 513 21.91 10.99 -1.00
C ASP A 513 22.90 11.21 0.14
N LEU A 514 23.29 12.47 0.35
CA LEU A 514 24.12 12.99 1.42
C LEU A 514 23.42 14.17 2.12
N SER A 515 22.10 14.25 2.03
CA SER A 515 21.32 15.34 2.58
C SER A 515 21.43 15.43 4.11
N TYR A 516 21.17 16.63 4.64
CA TYR A 516 21.15 16.95 6.07
C TYR A 516 22.37 16.45 6.87
N ASN A 517 23.53 16.31 6.21
CA ASN A 517 24.80 16.00 6.85
C ASN A 517 25.42 17.25 7.50
N ASP A 518 26.68 17.16 7.92
CA ASP A 518 27.47 18.28 8.45
C ASP A 518 28.54 18.75 7.44
N LEU A 519 28.34 18.53 6.13
CA LEU A 519 29.38 18.72 5.12
C LEU A 519 29.84 20.18 5.07
N LYS A 520 31.15 20.38 5.15
CA LYS A 520 31.81 21.70 5.03
C LYS A 520 32.70 21.79 3.80
N LEU A 521 33.18 20.65 3.32
CA LEU A 521 34.09 20.54 2.19
C LEU A 521 33.84 19.23 1.42
N ILE A 522 33.68 19.36 0.11
CA ILE A 522 33.82 18.25 -0.84
C ILE A 522 35.00 18.59 -1.74
N LYS A 523 36.06 17.77 -1.73
CA LYS A 523 37.32 18.06 -2.42
C LYS A 523 37.93 16.83 -3.10
N ASN A 524 38.30 16.97 -4.38
CA ASN A 524 38.87 15.88 -5.17
C ASN A 524 38.04 14.58 -5.04
N VAL A 525 36.72 14.73 -5.20
CA VAL A 525 35.75 13.64 -5.19
C VAL A 525 35.34 13.34 -6.62
N LYS A 526 35.39 12.05 -6.98
CA LYS A 526 35.11 11.59 -8.33
C LYS A 526 33.74 10.94 -8.42
N PHE A 527 32.88 11.54 -9.25
CA PHE A 527 31.62 10.99 -9.71
C PHE A 527 31.79 10.42 -11.13
N HIS A 528 30.99 9.42 -11.49
CA HIS A 528 31.07 8.72 -12.77
C HIS A 528 29.80 8.95 -13.62
N GLU A 529 29.90 8.77 -14.94
CA GLU A 529 28.87 9.05 -15.95
C GLU A 529 27.57 8.19 -15.87
N ASN A 530 27.33 7.49 -14.76
CA ASN A 530 26.05 6.86 -14.46
C ASN A 530 25.22 7.65 -13.44
N LEU A 531 25.80 8.61 -12.72
CA LEU A 531 25.13 9.36 -11.66
C LEU A 531 24.05 10.28 -12.24
N LYS A 532 22.79 10.09 -11.83
CA LYS A 532 21.59 10.79 -12.31
C LYS A 532 21.03 11.76 -11.27
N SER A 533 21.04 11.41 -9.99
CA SER A 533 20.64 12.28 -8.88
C SER A 533 21.73 12.41 -7.82
N LEU A 534 21.95 13.63 -7.35
CA LEU A 534 22.87 13.97 -6.27
C LEU A 534 22.18 14.91 -5.29
N ASN A 535 21.95 14.43 -4.08
CA ASN A 535 21.32 15.22 -3.02
C ASN A 535 22.33 15.64 -1.94
N LEU A 536 22.63 16.93 -1.91
CA LEU A 536 23.47 17.61 -0.92
C LEU A 536 22.67 18.58 -0.05
N SER A 537 21.32 18.59 -0.13
CA SER A 537 20.44 19.49 0.63
C SER A 537 20.72 19.49 2.14
N GLY A 538 20.36 20.56 2.84
CA GLY A 538 20.51 20.65 4.31
C GLY A 538 21.95 20.82 4.83
N ASN A 539 22.99 20.67 3.99
CA ASN A 539 24.39 20.89 4.36
C ASN A 539 24.74 22.40 4.37
N GLN A 540 24.17 23.17 5.30
CA GLN A 540 24.24 24.65 5.30
C GLN A 540 25.67 25.23 5.39
N GLU A 541 26.65 24.45 5.86
CA GLU A 541 28.07 24.83 5.92
C GLU A 541 28.86 24.52 4.63
N LEU A 542 28.26 23.83 3.65
CA LEU A 542 28.90 23.52 2.38
C LEU A 542 28.82 24.74 1.44
N ILE A 543 29.90 25.53 1.45
CA ILE A 543 29.99 26.77 0.67
C ILE A 543 30.68 26.55 -0.69
N GLU A 544 31.58 25.55 -0.80
CA GLU A 544 32.42 25.32 -1.98
C GLU A 544 32.61 23.83 -2.28
N ILE A 545 32.78 23.49 -3.57
CA ILE A 545 33.18 22.16 -4.05
C ILE A 545 34.48 22.30 -4.87
N ASP A 546 35.59 21.74 -4.37
CA ASP A 546 36.94 21.94 -4.94
C ASP A 546 37.39 20.70 -5.75
N GLN A 547 37.82 20.89 -6.99
CA GLN A 547 38.25 19.78 -7.87
C GLN A 547 37.20 18.66 -8.01
N VAL A 548 35.91 19.01 -8.00
CA VAL A 548 34.79 18.08 -8.21
C VAL A 548 34.24 18.25 -9.62
N LEU A 549 34.24 17.17 -10.41
CA LEU A 549 33.57 17.11 -11.71
C LEU A 549 32.21 16.43 -11.54
N ILE A 550 31.15 17.13 -11.93
CA ILE A 550 29.78 16.60 -11.95
C ILE A 550 29.50 16.08 -13.37
N PRO A 551 29.16 14.79 -13.54
CA PRO A 551 29.04 14.15 -14.85
C PRO A 551 27.85 14.68 -15.66
N ASN A 552 27.90 14.47 -16.97
CA ASN A 552 26.84 14.92 -17.89
C ASN A 552 25.54 14.11 -17.74
N SER A 553 25.62 12.91 -17.15
CA SER A 553 24.49 12.08 -16.78
C SER A 553 23.59 12.66 -15.67
N LEU A 554 24.08 13.62 -14.88
CA LEU A 554 23.32 14.17 -13.76
C LEU A 554 22.13 15.01 -14.26
N VAL A 555 20.92 14.65 -13.86
CA VAL A 555 19.67 15.34 -14.25
C VAL A 555 18.98 16.02 -13.06
N ASP A 556 19.29 15.61 -11.82
CA ASP A 556 18.77 16.20 -10.58
C ASP A 556 19.92 16.52 -9.61
N LEU A 557 20.03 17.78 -9.20
CA LEU A 557 21.01 18.27 -8.23
C LEU A 557 20.29 19.06 -7.13
N LYS A 558 20.28 18.52 -5.92
CA LYS A 558 19.69 19.19 -4.74
C LYS A 558 20.82 19.73 -3.87
N ILE A 559 20.81 21.02 -3.53
CA ILE A 559 21.94 21.71 -2.88
C ILE A 559 21.50 22.70 -1.79
N PRO A 560 22.38 23.02 -0.82
CA PRO A 560 22.12 24.08 0.15
C PRO A 560 22.20 25.45 -0.55
N SER A 561 21.43 26.42 -0.05
CA SER A 561 21.33 27.75 -0.65
C SER A 561 22.66 28.52 -0.75
N GLN A 562 23.61 28.17 0.12
CA GLN A 562 24.93 28.76 0.31
C GLN A 562 25.93 28.33 -0.75
N LEU A 563 25.71 27.17 -1.40
CA LEU A 563 26.56 26.66 -2.48
C LEU A 563 26.24 27.32 -3.83
N ILE A 564 25.01 27.82 -4.02
CA ILE A 564 24.52 28.39 -5.29
C ILE A 564 25.48 29.46 -5.87
N PRO A 565 26.01 30.44 -5.11
CA PRO A 565 26.90 31.48 -5.66
C PRO A 565 28.25 30.96 -6.14
N ASN A 566 28.66 29.77 -5.67
CA ASN A 566 29.97 29.17 -5.93
C ASN A 566 29.89 27.93 -6.85
N LEU A 567 28.73 27.71 -7.50
CA LEU A 567 28.61 26.66 -8.50
C LEU A 567 29.50 26.95 -9.71
N PRO A 568 30.18 25.92 -10.28
CA PRO A 568 30.92 26.08 -11.53
C PRO A 568 30.02 26.55 -12.68
N GLY A 569 30.52 27.44 -13.53
CA GLY A 569 29.73 28.05 -14.62
C GLY A 569 29.05 27.03 -15.57
N TYR A 570 29.70 25.89 -15.84
CA TYR A 570 29.14 24.83 -16.68
C TYR A 570 27.89 24.15 -16.08
N ILE A 571 27.73 24.18 -14.75
CA ILE A 571 26.54 23.67 -14.06
C ILE A 571 25.38 24.63 -14.20
N ILE A 572 25.65 25.94 -14.10
CA ILE A 572 24.68 27.00 -14.33
C ILE A 572 24.19 26.98 -15.79
N GLU A 573 25.10 26.75 -16.74
CA GLU A 573 24.76 26.59 -18.17
C GLU A 573 23.82 25.41 -18.42
N ARG A 574 24.14 24.22 -17.89
CA ARG A 574 23.25 23.03 -17.99
C ARG A 574 21.87 23.27 -17.38
N ALA A 575 21.79 23.99 -16.26
CA ALA A 575 20.51 24.34 -15.65
C ALA A 575 19.69 25.32 -16.52
N ASN A 576 20.33 26.33 -17.11
CA ASN A 576 19.67 27.26 -18.04
C ASN A 576 19.16 26.57 -19.31
N ASN A 577 19.88 25.54 -19.80
CA ASN A 577 19.48 24.73 -20.96
C ASN A 577 18.38 23.70 -20.64
N LYS A 578 18.02 23.52 -19.36
CA LYS A 578 17.13 22.46 -18.84
C LYS A 578 17.68 21.03 -18.92
N ASP A 579 19.00 20.89 -19.09
CA ASP A 579 19.70 19.59 -19.02
C ASP A 579 19.92 19.11 -17.58
N LEU A 580 19.76 20.00 -16.59
CA LEU A 580 19.91 19.73 -15.17
C LEU A 580 18.86 20.49 -14.36
N ILE A 581 18.10 19.79 -13.51
CA ILE A 581 17.23 20.41 -12.51
C ILE A 581 18.07 20.72 -11.27
N ILE A 582 18.12 21.99 -10.86
CA ILE A 582 18.75 22.40 -9.60
C ILE A 582 17.67 22.79 -8.59
N THR A 583 17.56 22.02 -7.51
CA THR A 583 16.66 22.30 -6.40
C THR A 583 17.46 22.83 -5.21
N LYS A 584 17.05 23.97 -4.65
CA LYS A 584 17.66 24.52 -3.43
C LYS A 584 16.87 24.09 -2.20
N SER A 585 17.56 23.62 -1.15
CA SER A 585 16.94 23.54 0.18
C SER A 585 16.93 24.91 0.84
N LEU A 586 15.91 25.16 1.66
CA LEU A 586 15.86 26.36 2.49
C LEU A 586 16.93 26.30 3.60
N PRO A 587 17.25 27.43 4.27
CA PRO A 587 18.28 27.47 5.31
C PRO A 587 17.91 26.79 6.64
N PHE A 588 16.70 26.23 6.73
CA PHE A 588 16.08 25.66 7.93
C PHE A 588 15.32 24.39 7.51
#